data_AF-A0A839ESE1-F1
#
_entry.id   AF-A0A839ESE1-F1
#
_cell.length_a   1.000
_cell.length_b   1.000
_cell.length_c   1.000
_cell.angle_alpha   90.00
_cell.angle_beta   90.00
_cell.angle_gamma   90.00
#
_symmetry.space_group_name_H-M   'P 1'
#
loop_
_entity.id
_entity.type
_entity.pdbx_description
1 polymer ?
#
loop_
_entity_poly.entity_id
_entity_poly.type
_entity_poly.pdbx_seq_one_letter_code
_entity_poly.pdbx_strand_id
1 'polypeptide(L)'
;MNKVKITSKGWHTYSSHLCGVKFHDGVSVEPLNDATINRLAATITIVRLDEEGVESPAGAAYDLIAASAARAPVLPKLMRQSDAEAAAEAKRDLLSAEKAPHGKMYSHEELQAVVDAEGLKGLRVIGDAWGVKHRNINVLIQMILREQSDFVEKRKQHFERINDKIQAAIDEQKIAQEAARKKAKAEADELEQAASILQGADHVAKEYAVGEIILTGEAVIEAAWKRSGMSATGWNKTKSDQIAELIANELKLIGVEAAKPEVPSIPVVPVAPVETVDERAQFDVSRLPALSAQLGSIAVHTNTIPDAEPVVGGNIEREGE
;
A
#
# COMPACT_ATOMS: atom_id res chain seq x y z
N MET A 1 28.78 -44.48 20.91
CA MET A 1 27.65 -45.34 21.35
C MET A 1 28.13 -46.17 22.53
N ASN A 2 27.33 -46.34 23.59
CA ASN A 2 27.84 -46.81 24.88
C ASN A 2 27.85 -48.34 24.99
N LYS A 3 28.93 -48.88 25.55
CA LYS A 3 28.95 -50.27 26.05
C LYS A 3 28.38 -50.30 27.46
N VAL A 4 28.12 -51.49 27.98
CA VAL A 4 27.66 -51.66 29.37
C VAL A 4 28.48 -52.71 30.10
N LYS A 5 28.68 -52.49 31.39
CA LYS A 5 29.38 -53.39 32.31
C LYS A 5 28.48 -53.78 33.46
N ILE A 6 28.47 -55.07 33.79
CA ILE A 6 27.70 -55.63 34.90
C ILE A 6 28.48 -55.40 36.20
N THR A 7 27.85 -54.72 37.15
CA THR A 7 28.43 -54.44 38.48
C THR A 7 27.82 -55.29 39.59
N SER A 8 26.77 -56.07 39.27
CA SER A 8 26.17 -57.03 40.18
C SER A 8 27.18 -58.05 40.73
N LYS A 9 27.16 -58.27 42.05
CA LYS A 9 28.03 -59.25 42.71
C LYS A 9 27.83 -60.66 42.12
N GLY A 10 28.94 -61.30 41.75
CA GLY A 10 28.93 -62.64 41.15
C GLY A 10 28.77 -62.70 39.62
N TRP A 11 28.53 -61.56 38.95
CA TRP A 11 28.32 -61.49 37.50
C TRP A 11 29.45 -60.79 36.74
N HIS A 12 30.50 -60.37 37.44
CA HIS A 12 31.63 -59.63 36.89
C HIS A 12 32.47 -60.43 35.88
N THR A 13 32.46 -61.77 35.93
CA THR A 13 33.13 -62.63 34.93
C THR A 13 32.15 -63.29 33.97
N TYR A 14 30.94 -62.74 33.83
CA TYR A 14 29.91 -63.36 32.99
C TYR A 14 30.27 -63.22 31.50
N SER A 15 30.43 -64.35 30.83
CA SER A 15 30.88 -64.43 29.42
C SER A 15 29.91 -65.24 28.56
N SER A 16 28.64 -64.83 28.51
CA SER A 16 27.60 -65.48 27.69
C SER A 16 26.53 -64.46 27.23
N HIS A 17 25.41 -64.94 26.71
CA HIS A 17 24.31 -64.11 26.22
C HIS A 17 23.30 -63.82 27.33
N LEU A 18 23.07 -62.54 27.61
CA LEU A 18 22.03 -62.08 28.54
C LEU A 18 21.06 -61.18 27.78
N CYS A 19 19.77 -61.54 27.80
CA CYS A 19 18.69 -60.81 27.12
C CYS A 19 18.98 -60.48 25.64
N GLY A 20 19.66 -61.40 24.93
CA GLY A 20 20.03 -61.24 23.52
C GLY A 20 21.31 -60.43 23.28
N VAL A 21 22.01 -59.99 24.34
CA VAL A 21 23.28 -59.27 24.26
C VAL A 21 24.43 -60.18 24.70
N LYS A 22 25.50 -60.23 23.91
CA LYS A 22 26.70 -60.99 24.24
C LYS A 22 27.61 -60.20 25.17
N PHE A 23 27.99 -60.84 26.28
CA PHE A 23 28.96 -60.32 27.25
C PHE A 23 30.26 -61.13 27.21
N HIS A 24 31.36 -60.46 27.53
CA HIS A 24 32.66 -61.04 27.79
C HIS A 24 33.23 -60.37 29.04
N ASP A 25 33.52 -61.15 30.07
CA ASP A 25 33.98 -60.70 31.38
C ASP A 25 33.12 -59.57 31.96
N GLY A 26 31.80 -59.76 31.89
CA GLY A 26 30.82 -58.82 32.40
C GLY A 26 30.67 -57.53 31.58
N VAL A 27 31.37 -57.37 30.45
CA VAL A 27 31.27 -56.20 29.55
C VAL A 27 30.61 -56.58 28.22
N SER A 28 29.72 -55.73 27.72
CA SER A 28 29.09 -55.97 26.42
C SER A 28 30.11 -55.92 25.29
N VAL A 29 30.07 -56.90 24.39
CA VAL A 29 30.98 -56.97 23.25
C VAL A 29 30.69 -55.82 22.28
N GLU A 30 29.41 -55.59 22.01
CA GLU A 30 28.90 -54.57 21.11
C GLU A 30 28.34 -53.36 21.89
N PRO A 31 28.39 -52.16 21.28
CA PRO A 31 27.69 -51.00 21.83
C PRO A 31 26.18 -51.19 21.69
N LEU A 32 25.43 -50.70 22.67
CA LEU A 32 23.98 -50.91 22.75
C LEU A 32 23.22 -49.60 22.60
N ASN A 33 21.98 -49.70 22.13
CA ASN A 33 21.04 -48.58 22.16
C ASN A 33 20.46 -48.38 23.58
N ASP A 34 20.00 -47.16 23.87
CA ASP A 34 19.47 -46.82 25.19
C ASP A 34 18.28 -47.69 25.61
N ALA A 35 17.45 -48.11 24.65
CA ALA A 35 16.32 -48.99 24.91
C ALA A 35 16.76 -50.36 25.48
N THR A 36 17.83 -50.93 24.94
CA THR A 36 18.38 -52.21 25.40
C THR A 36 19.10 -52.05 26.74
N ILE A 37 19.86 -50.96 26.90
CA ILE A 37 20.52 -50.61 28.16
C ILE A 37 19.49 -50.48 29.29
N ASN A 38 18.40 -49.76 29.05
CA ASN A 38 17.34 -49.57 30.05
C ASN A 38 16.62 -50.87 30.40
N ARG A 39 16.43 -51.78 29.43
CA ARG A 39 15.89 -53.11 29.68
C ARG A 39 16.82 -53.99 30.52
N LEU A 40 18.13 -53.94 30.25
CA LEU A 40 19.14 -54.66 31.03
C LEU A 40 19.24 -54.10 32.45
N ALA A 41 19.27 -52.78 32.60
CA ALA A 41 19.32 -52.07 33.89
C ALA A 41 18.10 -52.33 34.77
N ALA A 42 16.95 -52.68 34.19
CA ALA A 42 15.77 -53.09 34.94
C ALA A 42 15.92 -54.48 35.58
N THR A 43 16.78 -55.35 35.03
CA THR A 43 16.97 -56.73 35.50
C THR A 43 18.20 -56.88 36.39
N ILE A 44 19.30 -56.21 36.05
CA ILE A 44 20.59 -56.31 36.75
C ILE A 44 21.24 -54.94 36.88
N THR A 45 22.04 -54.76 37.93
CA THR A 45 22.83 -53.54 38.10
C THR A 45 23.96 -53.50 37.08
N ILE A 46 23.91 -52.49 36.21
CA ILE A 46 24.88 -52.23 35.14
C ILE A 46 25.28 -50.75 35.15
N VAL A 47 26.43 -50.46 34.58
CA VAL A 47 26.93 -49.10 34.30
C VAL A 47 27.19 -48.95 32.81
N ARG A 48 26.96 -47.74 32.27
CA ARG A 48 27.33 -47.36 30.91
C ARG A 48 28.84 -47.10 30.90
N LEU A 49 29.51 -47.59 29.86
CA LEU A 49 30.90 -47.29 29.55
C LEU A 49 30.93 -46.42 28.30
N ASP A 50 31.51 -45.24 28.43
CA ASP A 50 31.79 -44.36 27.30
C ASP A 50 33.01 -44.84 26.48
N GLU A 51 33.28 -44.21 25.35
CA GLU A 51 34.41 -44.55 24.46
C GLU A 51 35.78 -44.40 25.14
N GLU A 52 35.86 -43.56 26.17
CA GLU A 52 37.04 -43.37 27.04
C GLU A 52 37.08 -44.32 28.24
N GLY A 53 36.10 -45.23 28.38
CA GLY A 53 36.02 -46.18 29.48
C GLY A 53 35.51 -45.58 30.80
N VAL A 54 34.97 -44.36 30.77
CA VAL A 54 34.37 -43.71 31.94
C VAL A 54 33.04 -44.38 32.26
N GLU A 55 32.88 -44.81 33.52
CA GLU A 55 31.66 -45.44 34.01
C GLU A 55 30.63 -44.39 34.42
N SER A 56 29.40 -44.51 33.90
CA SER A 56 28.26 -43.71 34.33
C SER A 56 27.05 -44.60 34.68
N PRO A 57 26.17 -44.17 35.60
CA PRO A 57 25.01 -44.98 35.97
C PRO A 57 24.09 -45.24 34.77
N ALA A 58 23.58 -46.47 34.66
CA ALA A 58 22.66 -46.89 33.61
C ALA A 58 21.23 -47.05 34.13
N GLY A 59 20.24 -46.86 33.25
CA GLY A 59 18.85 -47.19 33.51
C GLY A 59 17.90 -46.00 33.51
N ALA A 60 16.65 -46.28 33.16
CA ALA A 60 15.62 -45.25 33.00
C ALA A 60 15.38 -44.45 34.27
N ALA A 61 15.51 -45.06 35.45
CA ALA A 61 15.37 -44.35 36.72
C ALA A 61 16.42 -43.24 36.90
N TYR A 62 17.68 -43.53 36.54
CA TYR A 62 18.75 -42.53 36.60
C TYR A 62 18.57 -41.46 35.54
N ASP A 63 18.23 -41.87 34.31
CA ASP A 63 17.97 -40.93 33.20
C ASP A 63 16.83 -39.96 33.56
N LEU A 64 15.76 -40.44 34.21
CA LEU A 64 14.63 -39.60 34.64
C LEU A 64 15.03 -38.62 35.75
N ILE A 65 15.85 -39.04 36.71
CA ILE A 65 16.37 -38.16 37.76
C ILE A 65 17.26 -37.08 37.13
N ALA A 66 18.17 -37.47 36.24
CA ALA A 66 19.03 -36.53 35.51
C ALA A 66 18.20 -35.54 34.67
N ALA A 67 17.18 -36.03 33.96
CA ALA A 67 16.27 -35.20 33.18
C ALA A 67 15.47 -34.23 34.06
N SER A 68 15.10 -34.62 35.28
CA SER A 68 14.38 -33.74 36.21
C SER A 68 15.21 -32.52 36.67
N ALA A 69 16.54 -32.66 36.67
CA ALA A 69 17.47 -31.57 36.97
C ALA A 69 17.66 -30.61 35.78
N ALA A 70 17.31 -31.03 34.56
CA ALA A 70 17.38 -30.16 33.39
C ALA A 70 16.35 -29.03 33.51
N ARG A 71 16.81 -27.79 33.34
CA ARG A 71 15.95 -26.60 33.27
C ARG A 71 15.82 -26.18 31.81
N ALA A 72 14.59 -25.96 31.36
CA ALA A 72 14.36 -25.38 30.05
C ALA A 72 14.98 -23.98 30.00
N PRO A 73 15.63 -23.59 28.89
CA PRO A 73 16.12 -22.23 28.73
C PRO A 73 14.95 -21.26 28.80
N VAL A 74 15.05 -20.26 29.68
CA VAL A 74 14.05 -19.18 29.77
C VAL A 74 14.23 -18.29 28.55
N LEU A 75 13.36 -18.45 27.56
CA LEU A 75 13.34 -17.57 26.40
C LEU A 75 12.93 -16.15 26.85
N PRO A 76 13.51 -15.11 26.21
CA PRO A 76 13.08 -13.74 26.48
C PRO A 76 11.59 -13.58 26.16
N LYS A 77 10.94 -12.67 26.89
CA LYS A 77 9.52 -12.36 26.68
C LYS A 77 9.30 -11.93 25.22
N LEU A 78 8.36 -12.60 24.54
CA LEU A 78 7.94 -12.23 23.18
C LEU A 78 7.54 -10.75 23.16
N MET A 79 8.14 -9.98 22.26
CA MET A 79 7.74 -8.58 22.05
C MET A 79 6.35 -8.54 21.43
N ARG A 80 5.60 -7.48 21.75
CA ARG A 80 4.31 -7.23 21.11
C ARG A 80 4.56 -6.93 19.63
N GLN A 81 3.72 -7.49 18.76
CA GLN A 81 3.70 -7.16 17.34
C GLN A 81 3.51 -5.64 17.17
N SER A 82 4.32 -5.04 16.31
CA SER A 82 4.20 -3.61 15.98
C SER A 82 3.00 -3.37 15.04
N ASP A 83 2.46 -2.15 15.05
CA ASP A 83 1.36 -1.77 14.15
C ASP A 83 1.77 -1.90 12.67
N ALA A 84 3.06 -1.69 12.35
CA ALA A 84 3.60 -1.87 11.01
C ALA A 84 3.62 -3.35 10.58
N GLU A 85 3.99 -4.26 11.48
CA GLU A 85 3.95 -5.70 11.23
C GLU A 85 2.51 -6.20 11.09
N ALA A 86 1.58 -5.70 11.92
CA ALA A 86 0.16 -6.03 11.81
C ALA A 86 -0.43 -5.55 10.47
N ALA A 87 -0.06 -4.34 10.03
CA ALA A 87 -0.48 -3.83 8.72
C ALA A 87 0.16 -4.62 7.56
N ALA A 88 1.40 -5.06 7.69
CA ALA A 88 2.08 -5.89 6.70
C ALA A 88 1.46 -7.29 6.59
N GLU A 89 1.09 -7.89 7.74
CA GLU A 89 0.37 -9.17 7.79
C GLU A 89 -1.01 -9.05 7.17
N ALA A 90 -1.79 -8.01 7.50
CA ALA A 90 -3.08 -7.75 6.88
C ALA A 90 -2.99 -7.55 5.35
N LYS A 91 -1.97 -6.84 4.86
CA LYS A 91 -1.71 -6.71 3.41
C LYS A 91 -1.37 -8.06 2.77
N ARG A 92 -0.55 -8.88 3.44
CA ARG A 92 -0.20 -10.21 2.96
C ARG A 92 -1.43 -11.13 2.89
N ASP A 93 -2.29 -11.08 3.90
CA ASP A 93 -3.53 -11.86 3.95
C ASP A 93 -4.49 -11.43 2.84
N LEU A 94 -4.60 -10.14 2.56
CA LEU A 94 -5.39 -9.63 1.42
C LEU A 94 -4.85 -10.13 0.08
N LEU A 95 -3.54 -10.05 -0.14
CA LEU A 95 -2.90 -10.54 -1.37
C LEU A 95 -3.02 -12.06 -1.53
N SER A 96 -3.01 -12.80 -0.43
CA SER A 96 -3.24 -14.24 -0.41
C SER A 96 -4.71 -14.59 -0.67
N ALA A 97 -5.66 -13.79 -0.16
CA ALA A 97 -7.10 -13.99 -0.39
C ALA A 97 -7.52 -13.73 -1.84
N GLU A 98 -6.80 -12.85 -2.57
CA GLU A 98 -7.07 -12.57 -3.98
C GLU A 98 -6.62 -13.70 -4.92
N LYS A 99 -5.67 -14.53 -4.49
CA LYS A 99 -5.15 -15.63 -5.28
C LYS A 99 -5.97 -16.89 -5.00
N ALA A 100 -6.40 -17.54 -6.08
CA ALA A 100 -7.03 -18.85 -5.95
C ALA A 100 -6.05 -19.81 -5.24
N PRO A 101 -6.51 -20.62 -4.27
CA PRO A 101 -5.67 -21.57 -3.55
C PRO A 101 -4.94 -22.55 -4.48
N HIS A 102 -5.58 -22.85 -5.62
CA HIS A 102 -4.98 -23.54 -6.73
C HIS A 102 -4.78 -22.55 -7.89
N GLY A 103 -3.56 -22.48 -8.45
CA GLY A 103 -3.21 -21.53 -9.52
C GLY A 103 -4.01 -21.67 -10.83
N LYS A 104 -4.86 -22.69 -10.93
CA LYS A 104 -5.77 -22.96 -12.04
C LYS A 104 -7.16 -23.31 -11.50
N MET A 105 -8.20 -22.69 -12.09
CA MET A 105 -9.60 -23.11 -11.95
C MET A 105 -9.86 -24.26 -12.91
N TYR A 106 -10.62 -25.26 -12.47
CA TYR A 106 -10.87 -26.45 -13.26
C TYR A 106 -12.33 -26.54 -13.68
N SER A 107 -12.58 -26.91 -14.93
CA SER A 107 -13.93 -27.30 -15.33
C SER A 107 -14.28 -28.70 -14.81
N HIS A 108 -15.56 -29.06 -14.85
CA HIS A 108 -16.00 -30.42 -14.51
C HIS A 108 -15.28 -31.48 -15.36
N GLU A 109 -15.16 -31.23 -16.66
CA GLU A 109 -14.51 -32.13 -17.62
C GLU A 109 -13.01 -32.29 -17.32
N GLU A 110 -12.34 -31.20 -16.94
CA GLU A 110 -10.92 -31.26 -16.56
C GLU A 110 -10.71 -32.04 -15.25
N LEU A 111 -11.58 -31.88 -14.25
CA LEU A 111 -11.51 -32.67 -13.02
C LEU A 111 -11.79 -34.16 -13.30
N GLN A 112 -12.71 -34.46 -14.22
CA GLN A 112 -12.96 -35.83 -14.65
C GLN A 112 -11.74 -36.42 -15.38
N ALA A 113 -11.10 -35.66 -16.27
CA ALA A 113 -9.89 -36.10 -16.95
C ALA A 113 -8.73 -36.38 -15.98
N VAL A 114 -8.59 -35.58 -14.90
CA VAL A 114 -7.61 -35.85 -13.83
C VAL A 114 -7.91 -37.15 -13.10
N VAL A 115 -9.19 -37.44 -12.85
CA VAL A 115 -9.60 -38.71 -12.27
C VAL A 115 -9.27 -39.87 -13.20
N ASP A 116 -9.50 -39.73 -14.50
CA ASP A 116 -9.22 -40.79 -15.46
C ASP A 116 -7.70 -41.05 -15.58
N ALA A 117 -6.87 -40.02 -15.43
CA ALA A 117 -5.41 -40.12 -15.52
C ALA A 117 -4.73 -40.58 -14.21
N GLU A 118 -5.07 -39.97 -13.07
CA GLU A 118 -4.37 -40.16 -11.78
C GLU A 118 -5.25 -40.77 -10.68
N GLY A 119 -6.53 -40.99 -10.97
CA GLY A 119 -7.51 -41.50 -10.02
C GLY A 119 -7.82 -40.53 -8.89
N LEU A 120 -8.35 -41.08 -7.79
CA LEU A 120 -8.71 -40.33 -6.59
C LEU A 120 -7.50 -39.62 -5.93
N LYS A 121 -6.26 -40.07 -6.20
CA LYS A 121 -5.06 -39.45 -5.64
C LYS A 121 -4.81 -38.06 -6.23
N GLY A 122 -4.89 -37.91 -7.55
CA GLY A 122 -4.75 -36.61 -8.22
C GLY A 122 -5.83 -35.64 -7.79
N LEU A 123 -7.08 -36.10 -7.73
CA LEU A 123 -8.21 -35.28 -7.28
C LEU A 123 -8.08 -34.83 -5.82
N ARG A 124 -7.46 -35.63 -4.94
CA ARG A 124 -7.18 -35.21 -3.56
C ARG A 124 -6.12 -34.13 -3.46
N VAL A 125 -5.10 -34.13 -4.31
CA VAL A 125 -4.09 -33.05 -4.34
C VAL A 125 -4.77 -31.71 -4.68
N ILE A 126 -5.66 -31.72 -5.68
CA ILE A 126 -6.46 -30.54 -6.04
C ILE A 126 -7.41 -30.17 -4.88
N GLY A 127 -8.15 -31.15 -4.33
CA GLY A 127 -9.07 -30.92 -3.22
C GLY A 127 -8.40 -30.36 -1.97
N ASP A 128 -7.22 -30.86 -1.61
CA ASP A 128 -6.43 -30.39 -0.47
C ASP A 128 -6.01 -28.92 -0.64
N ALA A 129 -5.69 -28.48 -1.87
CA ALA A 129 -5.42 -27.08 -2.16
C ALA A 129 -6.66 -26.19 -1.93
N TRP A 130 -7.85 -26.70 -2.21
CA TRP A 130 -9.13 -26.03 -1.95
C TRP A 130 -9.67 -26.25 -0.53
N GLY A 131 -8.96 -27.00 0.34
CA GLY A 131 -9.42 -27.31 1.69
C GLY A 131 -10.56 -28.35 1.77
N VAL A 132 -10.82 -29.07 0.69
CA VAL A 132 -11.92 -30.02 0.55
C VAL A 132 -11.42 -31.46 0.59
N LYS A 133 -12.05 -32.31 1.42
CA LYS A 133 -11.68 -33.73 1.54
C LYS A 133 -12.90 -34.63 1.49
N HIS A 134 -12.89 -35.61 0.60
CA HIS A 134 -13.95 -36.63 0.54
C HIS A 134 -13.44 -37.97 -0.05
N ARG A 135 -14.17 -39.06 0.21
CA ARG A 135 -13.81 -40.42 -0.27
C ARG A 135 -14.44 -40.75 -1.63
N ASN A 136 -15.62 -40.21 -1.93
CA ASN A 136 -16.33 -40.38 -3.19
C ASN A 136 -15.88 -39.31 -4.21
N ILE A 137 -15.49 -39.75 -5.41
CA ILE A 137 -14.99 -38.92 -6.51
C ILE A 137 -16.01 -37.87 -6.93
N ASN A 138 -17.25 -38.26 -7.25
CA ASN A 138 -18.27 -37.34 -7.75
C ASN A 138 -18.60 -36.25 -6.74
N VAL A 139 -18.66 -36.62 -5.45
CA VAL A 139 -18.88 -35.67 -4.36
C VAL A 139 -17.68 -34.73 -4.22
N LEU A 140 -16.45 -35.23 -4.35
CA LEU A 140 -15.25 -34.40 -4.29
C LEU A 140 -15.18 -33.39 -5.45
N ILE A 141 -15.52 -33.80 -6.68
CA ILE A 141 -15.62 -32.90 -7.83
C ILE A 141 -16.64 -31.79 -7.57
N GLN A 142 -17.85 -32.13 -7.11
CA GLN A 142 -18.90 -31.15 -6.81
C GLN A 142 -18.47 -30.16 -5.71
N MET A 143 -17.81 -30.64 -4.67
CA MET A 143 -17.31 -29.78 -3.59
C MET A 143 -16.20 -28.83 -4.09
N ILE A 144 -15.27 -29.31 -4.94
CA ILE A 144 -14.24 -28.46 -5.54
C ILE A 144 -14.88 -27.38 -6.41
N LEU A 145 -15.82 -27.74 -7.28
CA LEU A 145 -16.52 -26.77 -8.15
C LEU A 145 -17.30 -25.73 -7.34
N ARG A 146 -17.93 -26.15 -6.24
CA ARG A 146 -18.62 -25.25 -5.31
C ARG A 146 -17.65 -24.25 -4.65
N GLU A 147 -16.52 -24.72 -4.13
CA GLU A 147 -15.52 -23.81 -3.55
C GLU A 147 -14.94 -22.85 -4.59
N GLN A 148 -14.76 -23.32 -5.84
CA GLN A 148 -14.35 -22.47 -6.95
C GLN A 148 -15.40 -21.39 -7.28
N SER A 149 -16.69 -21.74 -7.32
CA SER A 149 -17.76 -20.76 -7.54
C SER A 149 -17.87 -19.77 -6.39
N ASP A 150 -17.83 -20.24 -5.16
CA ASP A 150 -17.92 -19.41 -3.95
C ASP A 150 -16.73 -18.43 -3.88
N PHE A 151 -15.54 -18.86 -4.30
CA PHE A 151 -14.38 -17.99 -4.42
C PHE A 151 -14.58 -16.89 -5.47
N VAL A 152 -15.09 -17.25 -6.66
CA VAL A 152 -15.36 -16.28 -7.73
C VAL A 152 -16.41 -15.26 -7.30
N GLU A 153 -17.48 -15.71 -6.63
CA GLU A 153 -18.52 -14.82 -6.09
C GLU A 153 -17.98 -13.87 -5.03
N LYS A 154 -17.21 -14.38 -4.06
CA LYS A 154 -16.56 -13.53 -3.03
C LYS A 154 -15.63 -12.51 -3.66
N ARG A 155 -14.86 -12.91 -4.67
CA ARG A 155 -13.96 -12.01 -5.41
C ARG A 155 -14.75 -10.94 -6.18
N LYS A 156 -15.87 -11.30 -6.81
CA LYS A 156 -16.76 -10.35 -7.49
C LYS A 156 -17.35 -9.33 -6.50
N GLN A 157 -17.89 -9.80 -5.38
CA GLN A 157 -18.40 -8.93 -4.32
C GLN A 157 -17.32 -8.00 -3.76
N HIS A 158 -16.08 -8.48 -3.66
CA HIS A 158 -14.95 -7.66 -3.23
C HIS A 158 -14.68 -6.52 -4.23
N PHE A 159 -14.64 -6.83 -5.53
CA PHE A 159 -14.48 -5.82 -6.57
C PHE A 159 -15.64 -4.82 -6.62
N GLU A 160 -16.88 -5.26 -6.45
CA GLU A 160 -18.05 -4.37 -6.37
C GLU A 160 -17.90 -3.38 -5.20
N ARG A 161 -17.52 -3.85 -4.01
CA ARG A 161 -17.27 -2.97 -2.86
C ARG A 161 -16.13 -1.97 -3.08
N ILE A 162 -15.08 -2.38 -3.79
CA ILE A 162 -13.99 -1.47 -4.17
C ILE A 162 -14.50 -0.43 -5.15
N ASN A 163 -15.26 -0.85 -6.17
CA ASN A 163 -15.82 0.05 -7.17
C ASN A 163 -16.77 1.09 -6.54
N ASP A 164 -17.61 0.66 -5.60
CA ASP A 164 -18.50 1.57 -4.85
C ASP A 164 -17.71 2.60 -4.04
N LYS A 165 -16.60 2.20 -3.41
CA LYS A 165 -15.71 3.12 -2.69
C LYS A 165 -15.02 4.12 -3.62
N ILE A 166 -14.57 3.65 -4.79
CA ILE A 166 -13.96 4.51 -5.80
C ILE A 166 -14.99 5.51 -6.32
N GLN A 167 -16.20 5.06 -6.62
CA GLN A 167 -17.28 5.91 -7.10
C GLN A 167 -17.67 6.96 -6.06
N ALA A 168 -17.79 6.58 -4.78
CA ALA A 168 -18.04 7.51 -3.69
C ALA A 168 -16.93 8.58 -3.58
N ALA A 169 -15.66 8.19 -3.70
CA ALA A 169 -14.54 9.13 -3.69
C ALA A 169 -14.54 10.08 -4.90
N ILE A 170 -14.90 9.57 -6.09
CA ILE A 170 -15.05 10.40 -7.30
C ILE A 170 -16.18 11.41 -7.12
N ASP A 171 -17.31 10.98 -6.59
CA ASP A 171 -18.47 11.86 -6.39
C ASP A 171 -18.19 12.91 -5.31
N GLU A 172 -17.48 12.55 -4.24
CA GLU A 172 -16.99 13.52 -3.25
C GLU A 172 -16.05 14.56 -3.87
N GLN A 173 -15.13 14.14 -4.74
CA GLN A 173 -14.25 15.06 -5.47
C GLN A 173 -15.02 15.96 -6.43
N LYS A 174 -16.03 15.45 -7.13
CA LYS A 174 -16.89 16.27 -8.01
C LYS A 174 -17.66 17.31 -7.22
N ILE A 175 -18.25 16.93 -6.08
CA ILE A 175 -18.96 17.85 -5.20
C ILE A 175 -18.01 18.95 -4.71
N ALA A 176 -16.79 18.58 -4.29
CA ALA A 176 -15.77 19.54 -3.86
C ALA A 176 -15.34 20.49 -5.01
N GLN A 177 -15.16 19.97 -6.22
CA GLN A 177 -14.83 20.77 -7.41
C GLN A 177 -15.97 21.73 -7.80
N GLU A 178 -17.22 21.27 -7.77
CA GLU A 178 -18.37 22.13 -8.04
C GLU A 178 -18.53 23.22 -6.98
N ALA A 179 -18.31 22.90 -5.71
CA ALA A 179 -18.31 23.88 -4.63
C ALA A 179 -17.19 24.92 -4.81
N ALA A 180 -15.98 24.48 -5.16
CA ALA A 180 -14.87 25.37 -5.47
C ALA A 180 -15.16 26.26 -6.68
N ARG A 181 -15.78 25.71 -7.74
CA ARG A 181 -16.18 26.48 -8.94
C ARG A 181 -17.26 27.51 -8.63
N LYS A 182 -18.25 27.17 -7.80
CA LYS A 182 -19.28 28.13 -7.34
C LYS A 182 -18.67 29.26 -6.52
N LYS A 183 -17.74 28.93 -5.62
CA LYS A 183 -17.01 29.94 -4.82
C LYS A 183 -16.18 30.86 -5.70
N ALA A 184 -15.40 30.30 -6.63
CA ALA A 184 -14.60 31.08 -7.57
C ALA A 184 -15.46 31.98 -8.48
N LYS A 185 -16.65 31.51 -8.91
CA LYS A 185 -17.59 32.34 -9.67
C LYS A 185 -18.16 33.48 -8.83
N ALA A 186 -18.53 33.21 -7.57
CA ALA A 186 -19.03 34.26 -6.67
C ALA A 186 -17.97 35.34 -6.42
N GLU A 187 -16.71 34.95 -6.20
CA GLU A 187 -15.59 35.89 -6.05
C GLU A 187 -15.35 36.71 -7.34
N ALA A 188 -15.46 36.09 -8.52
CA ALA A 188 -15.34 36.79 -9.80
C ALA A 188 -16.49 37.79 -10.03
N ASP A 189 -17.74 37.40 -9.73
CA ASP A 189 -18.91 38.26 -9.86
C ASP A 189 -18.85 39.46 -8.88
N GLU A 190 -18.28 39.27 -7.67
CA GLU A 190 -18.00 40.36 -6.71
C GLU A 190 -16.95 41.35 -7.24
N LEU A 191 -15.87 40.84 -7.85
CA LEU A 191 -14.83 41.68 -8.46
C LEU A 191 -15.37 42.47 -9.67
N GLU A 192 -16.21 41.86 -10.51
CA GLU A 192 -16.83 42.54 -11.64
C GLU A 192 -17.81 43.63 -11.18
N GLN A 193 -18.59 43.37 -10.13
CA GLN A 193 -19.45 44.39 -9.51
C GLN A 193 -18.63 45.55 -8.93
N ALA A 194 -17.51 45.26 -8.25
CA ALA A 194 -16.60 46.29 -7.74
C ALA A 194 -16.01 47.14 -8.87
N ALA A 195 -15.59 46.51 -9.98
CA ALA A 195 -15.07 47.22 -11.15
C ALA A 195 -16.13 48.09 -11.86
N SER A 196 -17.39 47.62 -11.94
CA SER A 196 -18.49 48.40 -12.52
C SER A 196 -18.85 49.63 -11.68
N ILE A 197 -18.74 49.57 -10.35
CA ILE A 197 -18.90 50.74 -9.46
C ILE A 197 -17.84 51.81 -9.77
N LEU A 198 -16.59 51.38 -10.02
CA LEU A 198 -15.47 52.29 -10.30
C LEU A 198 -15.62 53.05 -11.63
N GLN A 199 -16.21 52.44 -12.66
CA GLN A 199 -16.44 53.09 -13.95
C GLN A 199 -17.53 54.18 -13.93
N GLY A 200 -18.40 54.20 -12.91
CA GLY A 200 -19.45 55.22 -12.78
C GLY A 200 -18.99 56.53 -12.14
N ALA A 201 -17.75 56.61 -11.66
CA ALA A 201 -17.23 57.75 -10.90
C ALA A 201 -16.33 58.63 -11.77
N ASP A 202 -16.90 59.34 -12.75
CA ASP A 202 -16.22 60.32 -13.61
C ASP A 202 -15.60 61.52 -12.86
N HIS A 203 -15.68 61.55 -11.53
CA HIS A 203 -15.33 62.70 -10.68
C HIS A 203 -14.16 62.44 -9.72
N VAL A 204 -13.46 61.31 -9.86
CA VAL A 204 -12.37 60.93 -8.95
C VAL A 204 -11.03 61.05 -9.65
N ALA A 205 -10.07 61.71 -9.00
CA ALA A 205 -8.71 61.81 -9.52
C ALA A 205 -8.06 60.42 -9.51
N LYS A 206 -7.20 60.14 -10.50
CA LYS A 206 -6.52 58.83 -10.61
C LYS A 206 -5.69 58.50 -9.36
N GLU A 207 -5.11 59.52 -8.73
CA GLU A 207 -4.22 59.39 -7.58
C GLU A 207 -4.43 60.55 -6.60
N TYR A 208 -4.24 60.26 -5.31
CA TYR A 208 -4.29 61.20 -4.20
C TYR A 208 -3.00 61.08 -3.38
N ALA A 209 -2.29 62.18 -3.17
CA ALA A 209 -1.10 62.22 -2.34
C ALA A 209 -1.48 62.44 -0.86
N VAL A 210 -1.04 61.53 0.02
CA VAL A 210 -1.27 61.60 1.47
C VAL A 210 0.08 61.51 2.19
N GLY A 211 0.69 62.65 2.48
CA GLY A 211 2.07 62.69 2.98
C GLY A 211 3.04 62.11 1.96
N GLU A 212 3.75 61.03 2.32
CA GLU A 212 4.68 60.30 1.43
C GLU A 212 4.02 59.13 0.68
N ILE A 213 2.73 58.86 0.91
CA ILE A 213 2.01 57.71 0.35
C ILE A 213 1.09 58.17 -0.77
N ILE A 214 1.18 57.52 -1.94
CA ILE A 214 0.27 57.72 -3.06
C ILE A 214 -0.85 56.69 -2.95
N LEU A 215 -2.10 57.17 -2.79
CA LEU A 215 -3.30 56.34 -2.84
C LEU A 215 -3.93 56.45 -4.23
N THR A 216 -4.31 55.32 -4.82
CA THR A 216 -5.08 55.34 -6.07
C THR A 216 -6.51 55.82 -5.78
N GLY A 217 -7.13 56.50 -6.73
CA GLY A 217 -8.54 56.91 -6.61
C GLY A 217 -9.47 55.73 -6.37
N GLU A 218 -9.11 54.56 -6.88
CA GLU A 218 -9.80 53.29 -6.64
C GLU A 218 -9.81 52.90 -5.16
N ALA A 219 -8.67 53.00 -4.48
CA ALA A 219 -8.56 52.68 -3.05
C ALA A 219 -9.39 53.63 -2.18
N VAL A 220 -9.49 54.91 -2.58
CA VAL A 220 -10.31 55.91 -1.88
C VAL A 220 -11.80 55.64 -2.09
N ILE A 221 -12.23 55.30 -3.31
CA ILE A 221 -13.61 54.92 -3.60
C ILE A 221 -13.99 53.64 -2.84
N GLU A 222 -13.11 52.63 -2.83
CA GLU A 222 -13.35 51.36 -2.13
C GLU A 222 -13.49 51.56 -0.62
N ALA A 223 -12.63 52.39 -0.01
CA ALA A 223 -12.71 52.73 1.40
C ALA A 223 -13.99 53.49 1.75
N ALA A 224 -14.35 54.49 0.94
CA ALA A 224 -15.59 55.26 1.11
C ALA A 224 -16.84 54.37 0.97
N TRP A 225 -16.83 53.46 -0.01
CA TRP A 225 -17.90 52.50 -0.23
C TRP A 225 -18.05 51.54 0.96
N LYS A 226 -16.96 50.89 1.39
CA LYS A 226 -16.98 49.97 2.55
C LYS A 226 -17.48 50.65 3.82
N ARG A 227 -17.06 51.89 4.07
CA ARG A 227 -17.45 52.65 5.26
C ARG A 227 -18.89 53.14 5.22
N SER A 228 -19.45 53.37 4.03
CA SER A 228 -20.86 53.77 3.88
C SER A 228 -21.86 52.68 4.26
N GLY A 229 -21.45 51.42 4.27
CA GLY A 229 -22.33 50.28 4.49
C GLY A 229 -23.38 50.06 3.39
N MET A 230 -23.28 50.77 2.25
CA MET A 230 -24.20 50.62 1.13
C MET A 230 -23.88 49.39 0.28
N SER A 231 -24.90 48.72 -0.25
CA SER A 231 -24.69 47.70 -1.28
C SER A 231 -24.16 48.35 -2.57
N ALA A 232 -23.46 47.57 -3.41
CA ALA A 232 -23.02 47.97 -4.74
C ALA A 232 -24.12 48.67 -5.57
N THR A 233 -25.34 48.10 -5.53
CA THR A 233 -26.52 48.64 -6.21
C THR A 233 -27.09 49.90 -5.55
N GLY A 234 -26.92 50.07 -4.24
CA GLY A 234 -27.27 51.31 -3.54
C GLY A 234 -26.30 52.44 -3.87
N TRP A 235 -25.00 52.13 -3.92
CA TRP A 235 -23.96 53.08 -4.30
C TRP A 235 -24.14 53.58 -5.73
N ASN A 236 -24.38 52.69 -6.69
CA ASN A 236 -24.61 53.07 -8.09
C ASN A 236 -25.91 53.85 -8.34
N LYS A 237 -26.88 53.79 -7.42
CA LYS A 237 -28.11 54.60 -7.45
C LYS A 237 -27.98 55.92 -6.70
N THR A 238 -26.89 56.09 -5.96
CA THR A 238 -26.63 57.30 -5.18
C THR A 238 -26.27 58.42 -6.15
N LYS A 239 -26.78 59.63 -5.89
CA LYS A 239 -26.50 60.78 -6.76
C LYS A 239 -25.00 61.10 -6.71
N SER A 240 -24.44 61.58 -7.83
CA SER A 240 -23.03 61.98 -7.95
C SER A 240 -22.57 62.87 -6.79
N ASP A 241 -23.42 63.80 -6.35
CA ASP A 241 -23.10 64.77 -5.30
C ASP A 241 -22.94 64.10 -3.93
N GLN A 242 -23.75 63.09 -3.63
CA GLN A 242 -23.68 62.31 -2.40
C GLN A 242 -22.46 61.38 -2.41
N ILE A 243 -22.12 60.81 -3.57
CA ILE A 243 -20.89 60.02 -3.75
C ILE A 243 -19.67 60.92 -3.52
N ALA A 244 -19.66 62.13 -4.09
CA ALA A 244 -18.60 63.10 -3.88
C ALA A 244 -18.44 63.50 -2.40
N GLU A 245 -19.55 63.65 -1.67
CA GLU A 245 -19.53 63.94 -0.23
C GLU A 245 -18.96 62.77 0.59
N LEU A 246 -19.31 61.52 0.26
CA LEU A 246 -18.76 60.34 0.91
C LEU A 246 -17.26 60.18 0.65
N ILE A 247 -16.80 60.44 -0.57
CA ILE A 247 -15.38 60.44 -0.93
C ILE A 247 -14.64 61.58 -0.20
N ALA A 248 -15.21 62.78 -0.16
CA ALA A 248 -14.63 63.91 0.56
C ALA A 248 -14.51 63.64 2.07
N ASN A 249 -15.50 62.96 2.66
CA ASN A 249 -15.46 62.53 4.05
C ASN A 249 -14.35 61.50 4.30
N GLU A 250 -14.14 60.55 3.38
CA GLU A 250 -13.07 59.56 3.50
C GLU A 250 -11.68 60.21 3.35
N LEU A 251 -11.50 61.10 2.38
CA LEU A 251 -10.27 61.88 2.22
C LEU A 251 -9.97 62.71 3.47
N LYS A 252 -11.00 63.31 4.08
CA LYS A 252 -10.87 64.05 5.34
C LYS A 252 -10.47 63.16 6.52
N LEU A 253 -11.00 61.94 6.59
CA LEU A 253 -10.64 60.95 7.61
C LEU A 253 -9.21 60.44 7.47
N ILE A 254 -8.74 60.31 6.23
CA ILE A 254 -7.36 59.91 5.90
C ILE A 254 -6.37 61.07 6.12
N GLY A 255 -6.86 62.30 6.34
CA GLY A 255 -6.02 63.48 6.56
C GLY A 255 -5.49 64.09 5.27
N VAL A 256 -6.16 63.84 4.14
CA VAL A 256 -5.80 64.44 2.84
C VAL A 256 -6.32 65.88 2.81
N GLU A 257 -5.42 66.84 2.97
CA GLU A 257 -5.72 68.24 2.67
C GLU A 257 -5.77 68.36 1.13
N ALA A 258 -6.88 68.85 0.58
CA ALA A 258 -7.17 68.79 -0.85
C ALA A 258 -6.01 69.36 -1.69
N ALA A 259 -5.20 68.46 -2.28
CA ALA A 259 -4.20 68.85 -3.26
C ALA A 259 -4.93 69.42 -4.47
N LYS A 260 -4.69 70.71 -4.73
CA LYS A 260 -5.12 71.41 -5.94
C LYS A 260 -4.72 70.55 -7.15
N PRO A 261 -5.60 70.31 -8.13
CA PRO A 261 -5.29 69.45 -9.27
C PRO A 261 -4.19 70.12 -10.10
N GLU A 262 -2.94 69.75 -9.83
CA GLU A 262 -1.85 69.99 -10.78
C GLU A 262 -2.07 69.01 -11.91
N VAL A 263 -2.59 69.53 -13.02
CA VAL A 263 -2.60 68.84 -14.30
C VAL A 263 -1.16 68.43 -14.59
N PRO A 264 -0.82 67.13 -14.64
CA PRO A 264 0.53 66.74 -14.99
C PRO A 264 0.78 67.20 -16.42
N SER A 265 1.67 68.17 -16.57
CA SER A 265 2.32 68.48 -17.83
C SER A 265 3.05 67.22 -18.27
N ILE A 266 2.43 66.47 -19.18
CA ILE A 266 3.06 65.33 -19.84
C ILE A 266 4.25 65.90 -20.64
N PRO A 267 5.51 65.56 -20.33
CA PRO A 267 6.59 65.85 -21.25
C PRO A 267 6.35 65.04 -22.51
N VAL A 268 6.23 65.72 -23.65
CA VAL A 268 6.17 65.12 -24.98
C VAL A 268 7.47 64.37 -25.19
N VAL A 269 7.47 63.06 -24.95
CA VAL A 269 8.55 62.17 -25.37
C VAL A 269 8.41 62.01 -26.89
N PRO A 270 9.44 62.34 -27.68
CA PRO A 270 9.39 62.15 -29.12
C PRO A 270 9.21 60.65 -29.42
N VAL A 271 8.14 60.35 -30.16
CA VAL A 271 7.82 59.02 -30.67
C VAL A 271 8.98 58.56 -31.57
N ALA A 272 9.76 57.59 -31.10
CA ALA A 272 10.69 56.88 -31.95
C ALA A 272 9.90 56.08 -33.02
N PRO A 273 10.36 56.06 -34.27
CA PRO A 273 9.67 55.36 -35.35
C PRO A 273 9.59 53.86 -35.04
N VAL A 274 8.38 53.32 -35.22
CA VAL A 274 8.06 51.89 -35.09
C VAL A 274 8.87 51.13 -36.14
N GLU A 275 9.89 50.40 -35.70
CA GLU A 275 10.48 49.34 -36.50
C GLU A 275 9.46 48.20 -36.63
N THR A 276 9.03 47.97 -37.87
CA THR A 276 8.28 46.80 -38.29
C THR A 276 9.11 45.55 -38.01
N VAL A 277 8.73 44.79 -36.99
CA VAL A 277 9.30 43.46 -36.73
C VAL A 277 8.71 42.50 -37.75
N ASP A 278 9.59 42.05 -38.64
CA ASP A 278 9.36 41.06 -39.68
C ASP A 278 9.07 39.68 -39.03
N GLU A 279 7.85 39.18 -39.22
CA GLU A 279 7.43 37.83 -38.81
C GLU A 279 8.16 36.77 -39.65
N ARG A 280 9.42 36.44 -39.31
CA ARG A 280 10.12 35.27 -39.87
C ARG A 280 11.39 34.83 -39.13
N ALA A 281 11.45 35.00 -37.81
CA ALA A 281 12.52 34.41 -37.02
C ALA A 281 12.16 32.96 -36.63
N GLN A 282 12.84 32.02 -37.30
CA GLN A 282 12.88 30.60 -36.98
C GLN A 282 13.23 30.38 -35.51
N PHE A 283 12.40 29.58 -34.83
CA PHE A 283 12.66 29.09 -33.48
C PHE A 283 13.88 28.14 -33.52
N ASP A 284 15.04 28.64 -33.12
CA ASP A 284 16.24 27.82 -32.93
C ASP A 284 16.18 27.12 -31.57
N VAL A 285 15.82 25.83 -31.60
CA VAL A 285 15.62 24.96 -30.43
C VAL A 285 16.96 24.52 -29.79
N SER A 286 18.11 24.98 -30.29
CA SER A 286 19.42 24.55 -29.81
C SER A 286 19.97 25.30 -28.58
N ARG A 287 19.18 26.19 -27.94
CA ARG A 287 19.61 26.98 -26.77
C ARG A 287 18.73 26.84 -25.52
N LEU A 288 18.38 25.62 -25.14
CA LEU A 288 17.92 25.35 -23.76
C LEU A 288 19.05 24.72 -22.93
N PRO A 289 19.48 25.34 -21.82
CA PRO A 289 20.43 24.72 -20.90
C PRO A 289 19.76 23.60 -20.11
N ALA A 290 20.51 22.50 -19.95
CA ALA A 290 20.13 21.29 -19.28
C ALA A 290 19.74 21.50 -17.80
N LEU A 291 18.48 21.24 -17.49
CA LEU A 291 17.95 21.02 -16.14
C LEU A 291 17.24 19.65 -16.11
N SER A 292 17.99 18.55 -16.29
CA SER A 292 17.48 17.18 -16.11
C SER A 292 18.36 16.27 -15.25
N ALA A 293 19.25 16.85 -14.43
CA ALA A 293 20.09 16.08 -13.51
C ALA A 293 19.57 16.14 -12.07
N GLN A 294 18.29 15.80 -11.84
CA GLN A 294 17.81 15.41 -10.51
C GLN A 294 16.42 14.77 -10.61
N LEU A 295 16.36 13.49 -10.97
CA LEU A 295 15.36 12.55 -10.51
C LEU A 295 15.90 11.15 -10.80
N GLY A 296 16.24 10.46 -9.71
CA GLY A 296 16.86 9.16 -9.76
C GLY A 296 15.93 8.07 -10.29
N SER A 297 16.53 7.14 -11.02
CA SER A 297 16.32 5.69 -10.94
C SER A 297 14.91 5.22 -10.54
N ILE A 298 14.08 4.98 -11.56
CA ILE A 298 13.15 3.85 -11.51
C ILE A 298 13.32 3.09 -12.84
N ALA A 299 13.91 1.91 -12.74
CA ALA A 299 14.10 0.99 -13.84
C ALA A 299 12.73 0.52 -14.37
N VAL A 300 12.41 0.87 -15.61
CA VAL A 300 11.33 0.23 -16.37
C VAL A 300 11.91 -1.06 -16.95
N HIS A 301 11.53 -2.20 -16.36
CA HIS A 301 11.65 -3.50 -17.01
C HIS A 301 10.67 -3.53 -18.19
N THR A 302 11.19 -3.36 -19.40
CA THR A 302 10.46 -3.69 -20.63
C THR A 302 10.39 -5.21 -20.76
N ASN A 303 9.20 -5.78 -20.55
CA ASN A 303 8.91 -7.16 -20.88
C ASN A 303 8.96 -7.32 -22.41
N THR A 304 9.96 -8.05 -22.88
CA THR A 304 10.06 -8.56 -24.25
C THR A 304 8.93 -9.58 -24.46
N ILE A 305 8.03 -9.28 -25.40
CA ILE A 305 7.00 -10.21 -25.88
C ILE A 305 7.69 -11.15 -26.88
N PRO A 306 7.76 -12.47 -26.65
CA PRO A 306 8.25 -13.40 -27.65
C PRO A 306 7.22 -13.60 -28.77
N ASP A 307 7.75 -13.71 -29.99
CA ASP A 307 7.05 -13.85 -31.26
C ASP A 307 5.97 -14.94 -31.25
N ALA A 308 4.80 -14.59 -31.78
CA ALA A 308 3.72 -15.52 -32.08
C ALA A 308 4.05 -16.32 -33.34
N GLU A 309 4.13 -17.65 -33.21
CA GLU A 309 4.18 -18.56 -34.35
C GLU A 309 2.85 -18.56 -35.13
N PRO A 310 2.88 -18.69 -36.46
CA PRO A 310 1.66 -18.74 -37.28
C PRO A 310 0.99 -20.11 -37.16
N VAL A 311 -0.23 -20.13 -36.61
CA VAL A 311 -1.09 -21.32 -36.62
C VAL A 311 -1.57 -21.59 -38.05
N VAL A 312 -1.06 -22.68 -38.62
CA VAL A 312 -1.48 -23.28 -39.88
C VAL A 312 -2.92 -23.77 -39.76
N GLY A 313 -3.75 -23.42 -40.75
CA GLY A 313 -5.16 -23.76 -40.82
C GLY A 313 -5.43 -25.26 -40.88
N GLY A 314 -6.33 -25.71 -40.01
CA GLY A 314 -6.94 -27.05 -40.05
C GLY A 314 -8.34 -26.98 -40.66
N ASN A 315 -8.52 -27.76 -41.72
CA ASN A 315 -9.76 -27.92 -42.48
C ASN A 315 -10.96 -28.32 -41.59
N ILE A 316 -12.09 -27.66 -41.83
CA ILE A 316 -13.41 -28.11 -41.38
C ILE A 316 -13.94 -29.05 -42.47
N GLU A 317 -13.83 -30.35 -42.25
CA GLU A 317 -14.65 -31.32 -42.99
C GLU A 317 -16.01 -31.44 -42.29
N ARG A 318 -17.05 -31.09 -43.06
CA ARG A 318 -18.44 -31.40 -42.78
C ARG A 318 -18.72 -32.80 -43.31
N GLU A 319 -19.08 -33.71 -42.42
CA GLU A 319 -19.96 -34.86 -42.69
C GLU A 319 -20.95 -34.90 -41.50
N GLY A 320 -22.26 -35.03 -41.64
CA GLY A 320 -23.04 -35.54 -42.75
C GLY A 320 -23.48 -36.98 -42.52
N GLU A 321 -24.22 -37.26 -41.43
CA GLU A 321 -25.38 -38.19 -41.32
C GLU A 321 -25.83 -38.33 -39.86
#